data_AF-A0A1H6J6U2-F1
#
_entry.id   AF-A0A1H6J6U2-F1
#
_cell.length_a   1.000
_cell.length_b   1.000
_cell.length_c   1.000
_cell.angle_alpha   90.00
_cell.angle_beta   90.00
_cell.angle_gamma   90.00
#
_symmetry.space_group_name_H-M   'P 1'
#
loop_
_entity.id
_entity.type
_entity.pdbx_description
1 polymer ?
#
loop_
_entity_poly.entity_id
_entity_poly.type
_entity_poly.pdbx_seq_one_letter_code
_entity_poly.pdbx_strand_id
1 'polypeptide(L)'
;MLKKYLQTQQDNFDIMRSRHSQLQRQAEHEQQRSSLLTQHINSMETSRQMVCSLSLQNLSGLKVIMHDMAQQQQHRSLLAQQEAAMQQQACSKQAAYNLAIEQVLEKRRQRQILQQQRREQKQQDELAMQMYQRQRVLG
;
A
#
# COMPACT_ATOMS: atom_id res chain seq x y z
N MET A 1 -14.73 10.34 -18.70
CA MET A 1 -15.00 9.74 -17.37
C MET A 1 -13.86 8.84 -16.87
N LEU A 2 -13.45 7.81 -17.62
CA LEU A 2 -12.49 6.81 -17.13
C LEU A 2 -11.10 7.35 -16.72
N LYS A 3 -10.58 8.39 -17.40
CA LYS A 3 -9.33 9.08 -16.98
C LYS A 3 -9.47 9.82 -15.65
N LYS A 4 -10.59 10.52 -15.43
CA LYS A 4 -10.86 11.19 -14.14
C LYS A 4 -11.01 10.17 -13.01
N TYR A 5 -11.67 9.05 -13.30
CA TYR A 5 -11.78 7.94 -12.35
C TYR A 5 -10.40 7.37 -11.98
N LEU A 6 -9.52 7.12 -12.97
CA LEU A 6 -8.15 6.67 -12.71
C LEU A 6 -7.40 7.64 -11.79
N GLN A 7 -7.49 8.95 -12.05
CA GLN A 7 -6.87 9.96 -11.19
C GLN A 7 -7.34 9.85 -9.74
N THR A 8 -8.65 9.78 -9.51
CA THR A 8 -9.21 9.60 -8.15
C THR A 8 -8.72 8.30 -7.50
N GLN A 9 -8.58 7.22 -8.27
CA GLN A 9 -8.05 5.95 -7.74
C GLN A 9 -6.54 6.00 -7.43
N GLN A 10 -5.77 6.84 -8.14
CA GLN A 10 -4.37 7.11 -7.84
C GLN A 10 -4.23 7.97 -6.57
N ASP A 11 -5.02 9.04 -6.44
CA ASP A 11 -5.04 9.89 -5.25
C ASP A 11 -5.41 9.07 -3.99
N ASN A 12 -6.44 8.22 -4.09
CA ASN A 12 -6.83 7.30 -3.02
C ASN A 12 -5.70 6.30 -2.69
N PHE A 13 -5.00 5.79 -3.69
CA PHE A 13 -3.88 4.88 -3.49
C PHE A 13 -2.73 5.54 -2.75
N ASP A 14 -2.43 6.81 -3.03
CA ASP A 14 -1.41 7.56 -2.30
C ASP A 14 -1.77 7.77 -0.83
N ILE A 15 -3.04 8.07 -0.53
CA ILE A 15 -3.56 8.14 0.84
C ILE A 15 -3.39 6.79 1.55
N MET A 16 -3.76 5.69 0.88
CA MET A 16 -3.61 4.34 1.42
C MET A 16 -2.15 3.98 1.71
N ARG A 17 -1.22 4.40 0.84
CA ARG A 17 0.22 4.18 1.00
C ARG A 17 0.77 4.97 2.19
N SER A 18 0.37 6.24 2.33
CA SER A 18 0.73 7.05 3.50
C SER A 18 0.24 6.42 4.80
N ARG A 19 -1.02 5.96 4.83
CA ARG A 19 -1.59 5.24 5.98
C ARG A 19 -0.82 3.96 6.29
N HIS A 20 -0.42 3.20 5.28
CA HIS A 20 0.40 2.00 5.47
C HIS A 20 1.73 2.34 6.16
N SER A 21 2.45 3.36 5.70
CA SER A 21 3.69 3.82 6.34
C SER A 21 3.49 4.30 7.79
N GLN A 22 2.33 4.89 8.11
CA GLN A 22 1.99 5.25 9.49
C GLN A 22 1.78 4.00 10.36
N LEU A 23 0.97 3.05 9.90
CA LEU A 23 0.69 1.81 10.62
C LEU A 23 1.96 0.97 10.82
N GLN A 24 2.84 0.93 9.83
CA GLN A 24 4.12 0.22 9.93
C GLN A 24 5.00 0.81 11.05
N ARG A 25 5.16 2.14 11.09
CA ARG A 25 5.89 2.81 12.17
C ARG A 25 5.26 2.55 13.54
N GLN A 26 3.93 2.54 13.61
CA GLN A 26 3.23 2.20 14.84
C GLN A 26 3.52 0.76 15.29
N ALA A 27 3.47 -0.21 14.38
CA ALA A 27 3.80 -1.60 14.67
C ALA A 27 5.26 -1.75 15.14
N GLU A 28 6.20 -1.04 14.53
CA GLU A 28 7.61 -1.00 14.96
C GLU A 28 7.76 -0.43 16.37
N HIS A 29 7.05 0.65 16.69
CA HIS A 29 7.05 1.23 18.03
C HIS A 29 6.45 0.29 19.09
N GLU A 30 5.34 -0.39 18.80
CA GLU A 30 4.73 -1.35 19.73
C GLU A 30 5.63 -2.57 19.97
N GLN A 31 6.36 -3.01 18.93
CA GLN A 31 7.36 -4.08 19.03
C GLN A 31 8.57 -3.64 19.87
N GLN A 32 9.08 -2.42 19.68
CA GLN A 32 10.15 -1.85 20.50
C GLN A 32 9.74 -1.75 21.97
N ARG A 33 8.53 -1.23 22.25
CA ARG A 33 7.97 -1.17 23.61
C ARG A 33 7.89 -2.55 24.26
N SER A 34 7.43 -3.56 23.51
CA SER A 34 7.40 -4.95 23.99
C SER A 34 8.79 -5.46 24.34
N SER A 35 9.79 -5.22 23.48
CA SER A 35 11.17 -5.64 23.72
C SER A 35 11.77 -4.98 24.96
N LEU A 36 11.58 -3.66 25.14
CA LEU A 36 12.05 -2.93 26.31
C LEU A 36 11.41 -3.44 27.61
N LEU A 37 10.10 -3.72 27.58
CA LEU A 37 9.39 -4.27 28.74
C LEU A 37 9.92 -5.67 29.11
N THR A 38 10.14 -6.53 28.12
CA THR A 38 10.75 -7.85 28.35
C THR A 38 12.17 -7.73 28.92
N GLN A 39 13.01 -6.85 28.37
CA GLN A 39 14.35 -6.60 28.89
C GLN A 39 14.32 -6.13 30.35
N HIS A 40 13.39 -5.22 30.68
CA HIS A 40 13.23 -4.72 32.04
C HIS A 40 12.80 -5.84 33.00
N ILE A 41 11.80 -6.65 32.64
CA ILE A 41 11.34 -7.79 33.45
C ILE A 41 12.49 -8.76 33.74
N ASN A 42 13.27 -9.11 32.71
CA ASN A 42 14.41 -10.01 32.85
C ASN A 42 15.50 -9.42 33.78
N SER A 43 15.73 -8.11 33.72
CA SER A 43 16.72 -7.45 34.59
C SER A 43 16.33 -7.48 36.07
N MET A 44 15.03 -7.49 36.38
CA MET A 44 14.55 -7.55 37.78
C MET A 44 14.88 -8.88 38.46
N GLU A 45 14.96 -9.98 37.69
CA GLU A 45 15.28 -11.30 38.24
C GLU A 45 16.72 -11.38 38.79
N THR A 46 17.60 -10.51 38.28
CA THR A 46 19.01 -10.41 38.69
C THR A 46 19.28 -9.36 39.78
N SER A 47 18.26 -8.67 40.29
CA SER A 47 18.45 -7.56 41.23
C SER A 47 18.88 -8.02 42.63
N ARG A 48 20.01 -7.48 43.11
CA ARG A 48 20.56 -7.69 44.48
C ARG A 48 19.69 -7.10 45.61
N GLN A 49 18.57 -6.44 45.29
CA GLN A 49 17.67 -5.81 46.27
C GLN A 49 16.86 -6.81 47.12
N MET A 50 16.98 -8.11 46.85
CA MET A 50 16.28 -9.21 47.53
C MET A 50 16.88 -9.55 48.91
N VAL A 51 16.98 -8.57 49.82
CA VAL A 51 17.67 -8.74 51.11
C VAL A 51 16.71 -8.96 52.28
N CYS A 52 15.43 -8.60 52.15
CA CYS A 52 14.43 -8.77 53.21
C CYS A 52 13.08 -9.30 52.70
N SER A 53 12.28 -9.89 53.59
CA SER A 53 10.97 -10.49 53.26
C SER A 53 10.00 -9.51 52.60
N LEU A 54 9.98 -8.26 53.06
CA LEU A 54 9.16 -7.19 52.46
C LEU A 54 9.60 -6.87 51.02
N SER A 55 10.91 -6.81 50.76
CA SER A 55 11.44 -6.59 49.40
C SER A 55 11.07 -7.72 48.44
N LEU A 56 11.06 -8.97 48.93
CA LEU A 56 10.66 -10.14 48.16
C LEU A 56 9.15 -10.15 47.85
N GLN A 57 8.30 -9.79 48.82
CA GLN A 57 6.85 -9.66 48.59
C GLN A 57 6.53 -8.56 47.58
N ASN A 58 7.17 -7.39 47.71
CA ASN A 58 6.98 -6.29 46.77
C ASN A 58 7.43 -6.68 45.36
N LEU A 59 8.57 -7.36 45.23
CA LEU A 59 9.06 -7.85 43.95
C LEU A 59 8.10 -8.89 43.34
N SER A 60 7.57 -9.81 44.14
CA SER A 60 6.59 -10.80 43.70
C SER A 60 5.32 -10.13 43.16
N GLY A 61 4.77 -9.15 43.87
CA GLY A 61 3.59 -8.40 43.43
C GLY A 61 3.86 -7.62 42.14
N LEU A 62 5.02 -6.95 42.07
CA LEU A 62 5.44 -6.21 40.88
C LEU A 62 5.63 -7.14 39.66
N LYS A 63 6.22 -8.33 39.84
CA LYS A 63 6.39 -9.31 38.76
C LYS A 63 5.05 -9.72 38.13
N VAL A 64 4.01 -9.95 38.93
CA VAL A 64 2.68 -10.28 38.41
C VAL A 64 2.15 -9.13 37.55
N ILE A 65 2.20 -7.89 38.05
CA ILE A 65 1.75 -6.70 37.32
C ILE A 65 2.53 -6.52 36.01
N MET A 66 3.86 -6.69 36.05
CA MET A 66 4.69 -6.55 34.86
C MET A 66 4.45 -7.65 33.83
N HIS A 67 4.18 -8.88 34.27
CA HIS A 67 3.84 -9.98 33.38
C HIS A 67 2.52 -9.72 32.65
N ASP A 68 1.49 -9.26 33.37
CA ASP A 68 0.21 -8.88 32.76
C ASP A 68 0.39 -7.73 31.75
N MET A 69 1.20 -6.73 32.11
CA MET A 69 1.53 -5.62 31.22
C MET A 69 2.26 -6.11 29.96
N ALA A 70 3.18 -7.08 30.09
CA ALA A 70 3.89 -7.66 28.97
C ALA A 70 2.97 -8.42 28.02
N GLN A 71 2.03 -9.20 28.56
CA GLN A 71 1.03 -9.90 27.75
C GLN A 71 0.14 -8.90 26.99
N GLN A 72 -0.34 -7.85 27.66
CA GLN A 72 -1.13 -6.79 27.01
C GLN A 72 -0.34 -6.07 25.93
N GLN A 73 0.93 -5.74 26.18
CA GLN A 73 1.80 -5.08 25.21
C GLN A 73 2.11 -5.97 24.00
N GLN A 74 2.31 -7.28 24.22
CA GLN A 74 2.48 -8.25 23.14
C GLN A 74 1.22 -8.35 22.27
N HIS A 75 0.04 -8.37 22.89
CA HIS A 75 -1.22 -8.36 22.16
C HIS A 75 -1.39 -7.10 21.32
N ARG A 76 -1.05 -5.91 21.86
CA ARG A 76 -1.06 -4.65 21.10
C ARG A 76 -0.12 -4.68 19.90
N SER A 77 1.10 -5.21 20.09
CA SER A 77 2.06 -5.36 18.98
C SER A 77 1.50 -6.26 17.87
N LEU A 78 0.90 -7.39 18.23
CA LEU A 78 0.28 -8.30 17.27
C LEU A 78 -0.85 -7.62 16.47
N LEU A 79 -1.73 -6.90 17.15
CA LEU A 79 -2.82 -6.17 16.50
C LEU A 79 -2.30 -5.10 15.54
N ALA A 80 -1.28 -4.34 15.94
CA ALA A 80 -0.67 -3.32 15.09
C ALA A 80 -0.02 -3.93 13.84
N GLN A 81 0.68 -5.06 13.98
CA GLN A 81 1.24 -5.81 12.84
C GLN A 81 0.14 -6.32 11.89
N GLN A 82 -0.94 -6.86 12.44
CA GLN A 82 -2.08 -7.33 11.66
C GLN A 82 -2.74 -6.19 10.88
N GLU A 83 -2.93 -5.02 11.49
CA GLU A 83 -3.50 -3.84 10.82
C GLU A 83 -2.60 -3.36 9.68
N ALA A 84 -1.28 -3.29 9.90
CA ALA A 84 -0.33 -2.91 8.87
C ALA A 84 -0.36 -3.89 7.67
N ALA A 85 -0.44 -5.20 7.94
CA ALA A 85 -0.53 -6.24 6.92
C ALA A 85 -1.84 -6.18 6.11
N MET A 86 -2.98 -5.96 6.78
CA MET A 86 -4.27 -5.77 6.10
C MET A 86 -4.23 -4.54 5.18
N GLN A 87 -3.65 -3.43 5.64
CA GLN A 87 -3.48 -2.23 4.83
C GLN A 87 -2.57 -2.48 3.62
N GLN A 88 -1.48 -3.24 3.79
CA GLN A 88 -0.60 -3.63 2.68
C GLN A 88 -1.34 -4.45 1.62
N GLN A 89 -2.18 -5.40 2.05
CA GLN A 89 -3.00 -6.20 1.15
C GLN A 89 -4.00 -5.33 0.38
N ALA A 90 -4.64 -4.38 1.05
CA ALA A 90 -5.56 -3.44 0.42
C ALA A 90 -4.84 -2.57 -0.63
N CYS A 91 -3.65 -2.05 -0.31
CA CYS A 91 -2.80 -1.32 -1.27
C CYS A 91 -2.48 -2.20 -2.49
N SER A 92 -2.08 -3.45 -2.28
CA SER A 92 -1.71 -4.36 -3.36
C SER A 92 -2.88 -4.61 -4.33
N LYS A 93 -4.10 -4.78 -3.79
CA LYS A 93 -5.31 -4.90 -4.60
C LYS A 93 -5.59 -3.62 -5.39
N GLN A 94 -5.49 -2.46 -4.74
CA GLN A 94 -5.72 -1.17 -5.37
C GLN A 94 -4.73 -0.89 -6.52
N ALA A 95 -3.45 -1.22 -6.32
CA ALA A 95 -2.43 -1.11 -7.37
C ALA A 95 -2.77 -1.98 -8.59
N ALA A 96 -3.22 -3.22 -8.37
CA ALA A 96 -3.64 -4.11 -9.45
C ALA A 96 -4.86 -3.56 -10.22
N TYR A 97 -5.84 -2.97 -9.52
CA TYR A 97 -6.98 -2.31 -10.15
C TYR A 97 -6.56 -1.11 -11.00
N ASN A 98 -5.68 -0.24 -10.48
CA ASN A 98 -5.16 0.92 -11.22
C ASN A 98 -4.45 0.48 -12.51
N LEU A 99 -3.59 -0.54 -12.43
CA LEU A 99 -2.90 -1.11 -13.58
C LEU A 99 -3.90 -1.64 -14.63
N ALA A 100 -4.96 -2.33 -14.21
CA ALA A 100 -5.97 -2.84 -15.13
C ALA A 100 -6.71 -1.70 -15.87
N ILE A 101 -7.03 -0.61 -15.17
CA ILE A 101 -7.66 0.57 -15.75
C ILE A 101 -6.74 1.25 -16.77
N GLU A 102 -5.45 1.39 -16.44
CA GLU A 102 -4.43 1.94 -17.33
C GLU A 102 -4.31 1.12 -18.63
N GLN A 103 -4.27 -0.21 -18.52
CA GLN A 103 -4.23 -1.10 -19.69
C GLN A 103 -5.48 -0.94 -20.58
N VAL A 104 -6.67 -0.78 -19.99
CA VAL A 104 -7.91 -0.54 -20.74
C VAL A 104 -7.85 0.80 -21.46
N LEU A 105 -7.36 1.85 -20.80
CA LEU A 105 -7.19 3.17 -21.42
C LEU A 105 -6.19 3.14 -22.58
N GLU A 106 -5.09 2.43 -22.42
CA GLU A 106 -4.07 2.32 -23.47
C GLU A 106 -4.58 1.54 -24.68
N LYS A 107 -5.29 0.41 -24.48
CA LYS A 107 -5.97 -0.31 -25.56
C LYS A 107 -6.98 0.56 -26.30
N ARG A 108 -7.72 1.42 -25.59
CA ARG A 108 -8.67 2.36 -26.22
C ARG A 108 -7.93 3.41 -27.06
N ARG A 109 -6.84 3.97 -26.55
CA ARG A 109 -5.99 4.92 -27.29
C ARG A 109 -5.44 4.29 -28.57
N GLN A 110 -4.86 3.09 -28.48
CA GLN A 110 -4.32 2.37 -29.64
C GLN A 110 -5.39 2.13 -30.71
N ARG A 111 -6.60 1.71 -30.31
CA ARG A 111 -7.72 1.54 -31.24
C ARG A 111 -8.12 2.85 -31.92
N GLN A 112 -8.13 3.97 -31.19
CA GLN A 112 -8.44 5.28 -31.76
C GLN A 112 -7.40 5.71 -32.80
N ILE A 113 -6.10 5.56 -32.48
CA ILE A 113 -5.00 5.87 -33.40
C ILE A 113 -5.11 5.02 -34.67
N LEU A 114 -5.31 3.70 -34.53
CA LEU A 114 -5.46 2.80 -35.67
C LEU A 114 -6.66 3.18 -36.56
N GLN A 115 -7.79 3.55 -35.95
CA GLN A 115 -8.98 3.98 -36.70
C GLN A 115 -8.73 5.30 -37.43
N GLN A 116 -8.01 6.24 -36.81
CA GLN A 116 -7.65 7.51 -37.42
C GLN A 116 -6.71 7.30 -38.61
N GLN A 117 -5.64 6.52 -38.43
CA GLN A 117 -4.71 6.17 -39.52
C GLN A 117 -5.43 5.51 -40.69
N ARG A 118 -6.35 4.58 -40.44
CA ARG A 118 -7.16 3.96 -41.51
C ARG A 118 -8.06 4.94 -42.24
N ARG A 119 -8.59 5.97 -41.56
CA ARG A 119 -9.40 7.03 -42.19
C ARG A 119 -8.54 7.94 -43.05
N GLU A 120 -7.39 8.36 -42.52
CA GLU A 120 -6.42 9.20 -43.24
C GLU A 120 -5.89 8.48 -44.48
N GLN A 121 -5.55 7.20 -44.37
CA GLN A 121 -5.10 6.37 -45.50
C GLN A 121 -6.19 6.29 -46.59
N LYS A 122 -7.44 5.98 -46.22
CA LYS A 122 -8.55 5.95 -47.18
C LYS A 122 -8.75 7.29 -47.90
N GLN A 123 -8.66 8.41 -47.17
CA GLN A 123 -8.77 9.74 -47.76
C GLN A 123 -7.61 10.02 -48.74
N GLN A 124 -6.39 9.62 -48.41
CA GLN A 124 -5.24 9.74 -49.30
C GLN A 124 -5.42 8.91 -50.57
N ASP A 125 -5.88 7.68 -50.44
CA ASP A 125 -6.14 6.78 -51.58
C ASP A 125 -7.24 7.35 -52.50
N GLU A 126 -8.32 7.88 -51.92
CA GLU A 126 -9.41 8.54 -52.66
C GLU A 126 -8.92 9.79 -53.42
N LEU A 127 -8.11 10.64 -52.78
CA LEU A 127 -7.50 11.81 -53.42
C LEU A 127 -6.57 11.40 -54.57
N ALA A 128 -5.73 10.39 -54.36
CA ALA A 128 -4.83 9.88 -55.39
C ALA A 128 -5.60 9.35 -56.62
N MET A 129 -6.69 8.61 -56.39
CA MET A 129 -7.55 8.13 -57.48
C MET A 129 -8.20 9.29 -58.25
N GLN A 130 -8.73 10.31 -57.57
CA GLN A 130 -9.33 11.47 -58.23
C GLN A 130 -8.30 12.25 -59.07
N MET A 131 -7.07 12.42 -58.56
CA MET A 131 -5.98 13.07 -59.29
C MET A 131 -5.58 12.27 -60.54
N TYR A 132 -5.47 10.95 -60.42
CA TYR A 132 -5.18 10.07 -61.55
C TYR A 132 -6.29 10.14 -62.62
N GLN A 133 -7.56 10.10 -62.20
CA GLN A 133 -8.70 10.24 -63.13
C GLN A 133 -8.69 11.59 -63.84
N ARG A 134 -8.40 12.70 -63.15
CA ARG A 134 -8.29 14.03 -63.77
C ARG A 134 -7.17 14.10 -64.79
N GLN A 135 -6.00 13.54 -64.51
CA GLN A 135 -4.88 13.50 -65.47
C GLN A 135 -5.25 12.71 -66.74
N ARG A 136 -6.03 11.63 -66.61
CA ARG A 136 -6.49 10.82 -67.75
C ARG A 136 -7.54 11.49 -68.64
N VAL A 137 -8.28 12.46 -68.12
CA VAL A 137 -9.33 13.18 -68.86
C VAL A 137 -8.78 14.44 -69.55
N LEU A 138 -7.68 14.99 -69.04
CA LEU A 138 -7.04 16.21 -69.55
C LEU A 138 -5.85 15.96 -70.49
N GLY A 139 -5.37 14.71 -70.60
CA GLY A 139 -4.36 14.27 -71.56
C GLY A 139 -4.97 13.40 -72.65
#